data_AF-A0A2S5LP70-F1
#
_entry.id   AF-A0A2S5LP70-F1
#
_cell.length_a   1.000
_cell.length_b   1.000
_cell.length_c   1.000
_cell.angle_alpha   90.00
_cell.angle_beta   90.00
_cell.angle_gamma   90.00
#
_symmetry.space_group_name_H-M   'P 1'
#
loop_
_entity.id
_entity.type
_entity.pdbx_description
1 polymer ?
#
loop_
_entity_poly.entity_id
_entity_poly.type
_entity_poly.pdbx_seq_one_letter_code
_entity_poly.pdbx_strand_id
1 'polypeptide(L)'
;MLQFQVAITLLAFIAASTFVLSKSGAAIVSYHIVFAIGIVPLILGAMVHFLPVLSRSKNPGKFIRLLPVIALFGGFLVTSYFAYQQALSAGRYVGATTIIIAVSILGVWAYRLKVNAIGKPHPCLDWYLAAMLCLFIAVGCIIMGYFIPEQRAALRILHIHFNTLGFIGITALGTLQVLLPTATQRSDPEVAARMRKHLKWVVAGIVITACGTAWHRNFAWIGVMLLAIPLFDILKTWLKLYSNAIFKVHGAVPLLVAALCGYSITLIIGLIHAYHQQNFSPVATFIIAFLIPLV
;
A
#
# COMPACT_ATOMS: atom_id res chain seq x y z
N MET A 1 -17.94 3.08 8.62
CA MET A 1 -16.93 2.01 8.48
C MET A 1 -15.53 2.55 8.19
N LEU A 2 -15.34 3.45 7.22
CA LEU A 2 -14.01 4.04 6.97
C LEU A 2 -13.45 4.76 8.21
N GLN A 3 -14.25 5.59 8.89
CA GLN A 3 -13.87 6.23 10.16
C GLN A 3 -13.43 5.23 11.24
N PHE A 4 -14.11 4.08 11.33
CA PHE A 4 -13.72 3.01 12.25
C PHE A 4 -12.33 2.46 11.88
N GLN A 5 -12.06 2.21 10.60
CA GLN A 5 -10.75 1.75 10.16
C GLN A 5 -9.66 2.80 10.41
N VAL A 6 -9.94 4.09 10.19
CA VAL A 6 -9.00 5.18 10.53
C VAL A 6 -8.65 5.15 12.02
N ALA A 7 -9.65 5.04 12.90
CA ALA A 7 -9.41 4.95 14.34
C ALA A 7 -8.54 3.73 14.71
N ILE A 8 -8.83 2.57 14.11
CA ILE A 8 -8.02 1.35 14.29
C ILE A 8 -6.58 1.55 13.81
N THR A 9 -6.38 2.21 12.66
CA THR A 9 -5.03 2.51 12.16
C THR A 9 -4.27 3.41 13.12
N LEU A 10 -4.88 4.50 13.61
CA LEU A 10 -4.24 5.39 14.58
C LEU A 10 -3.87 4.65 15.87
N LEU A 11 -4.77 3.80 16.38
CA LEU A 11 -4.48 2.94 17.53
C LEU A 11 -3.35 1.95 17.23
N ALA A 12 -3.28 1.40 16.02
CA ALA A 12 -2.20 0.50 15.61
C ALA A 12 -0.84 1.22 15.57
N PHE A 13 -0.77 2.48 15.12
CA PHE A 13 0.45 3.28 15.19
C PHE A 13 0.88 3.55 16.63
N ILE A 14 -0.06 3.89 17.52
CA ILE A 14 0.22 4.09 18.95
C ILE A 14 0.71 2.78 19.60
N ALA A 15 0.02 1.65 19.34
CA ALA A 15 0.39 0.33 19.86
C ALA A 15 1.77 -0.12 19.34
N ALA A 16 2.06 0.06 18.05
CA ALA A 16 3.37 -0.25 17.51
C ALA A 16 4.48 0.61 18.11
N SER A 17 4.22 1.90 18.33
CA SER A 17 5.18 2.85 18.92
C SER A 17 5.48 2.52 20.39
N THR A 18 4.45 2.21 21.18
CA THR A 18 4.61 1.78 22.58
C THR A 18 5.38 0.46 22.68
N PHE A 19 5.15 -0.49 21.76
CA PHE A 19 5.91 -1.74 21.68
C PHE A 19 7.40 -1.50 21.40
N VAL A 20 7.73 -0.62 20.45
CA VAL A 20 9.12 -0.24 20.15
C VAL A 20 9.78 0.48 21.34
N LEU A 21 9.10 1.44 21.95
CA LEU A 21 9.64 2.24 23.06
C LEU A 21 9.85 1.42 24.34
N SER A 22 8.97 0.47 24.61
CA SER A 22 9.10 -0.43 25.76
C SER A 22 10.21 -1.48 25.58
N LYS A 23 10.85 -1.55 24.40
CA LYS A 23 11.80 -2.61 24.01
C LYS A 23 11.24 -4.02 24.25
N SER A 24 9.91 -4.14 24.32
CA SER A 24 9.24 -5.39 24.58
C SER A 24 8.94 -6.04 23.24
N GLY A 25 9.60 -7.17 22.94
CA GLY A 25 9.31 -8.00 21.77
C GLY A 25 10.04 -7.65 20.46
N ALA A 26 9.82 -8.50 19.45
CA ALA A 26 10.52 -8.42 18.17
C ALA A 26 9.92 -7.33 17.26
N ALA A 27 10.77 -6.56 16.56
CA ALA A 27 10.35 -5.49 15.64
C ALA A 27 9.33 -5.92 14.58
N ILE A 28 9.34 -7.21 14.21
CA ILE A 28 8.37 -7.79 13.28
C ILE A 28 6.92 -7.66 13.77
N VAL A 29 6.67 -7.72 15.08
CA VAL A 29 5.34 -7.56 15.67
C VAL A 29 4.85 -6.13 15.45
N SER A 30 5.68 -5.12 15.79
CA SER A 30 5.35 -3.70 15.55
C SER A 30 5.03 -3.42 14.08
N TYR A 31 5.83 -3.97 13.16
CA TYR A 31 5.56 -3.81 11.73
C TYR A 31 4.24 -4.46 11.32
N HIS A 32 3.91 -5.66 11.82
CA HIS A 32 2.63 -6.30 11.49
C HIS A 32 1.43 -5.61 12.13
N ILE A 33 1.58 -5.01 13.31
CA ILE A 33 0.55 -4.14 13.89
C ILE A 33 0.26 -2.98 12.93
N VAL A 34 1.28 -2.24 12.48
CA VAL A 34 1.09 -1.13 11.55
C VAL A 34 0.49 -1.61 10.23
N PHE A 35 1.11 -2.60 9.58
CA PHE A 35 0.75 -2.98 8.23
C PHE A 35 -0.52 -3.86 8.16
N ALA A 36 -0.57 -4.95 8.91
CA ALA A 36 -1.62 -5.95 8.78
C ALA A 36 -2.90 -5.57 9.54
N ILE A 37 -2.78 -4.96 10.72
CA ILE A 37 -3.94 -4.51 11.53
C ILE A 37 -4.34 -3.08 11.15
N GLY A 38 -3.39 -2.18 10.92
CA GLY A 38 -3.67 -0.79 10.60
C GLY A 38 -3.95 -0.54 9.12
N ILE A 39 -2.92 -0.67 8.27
CA ILE A 39 -2.91 -0.15 6.90
C ILE A 39 -3.73 -1.01 5.93
N VAL A 40 -3.59 -2.34 5.95
CA VAL A 40 -4.33 -3.24 5.04
C VAL A 40 -5.83 -3.02 5.11
N PRO A 41 -6.50 -3.15 6.28
CA PRO A 41 -7.94 -2.99 6.34
C PRO A 41 -8.37 -1.53 6.14
N LEU A 42 -7.54 -0.53 6.47
CA LEU A 42 -7.81 0.87 6.10
C LEU A 42 -7.87 1.06 4.58
N ILE A 43 -6.87 0.58 3.86
CA ILE A 43 -6.82 0.70 2.40
C ILE A 43 -7.99 -0.03 1.75
N LEU A 44 -8.29 -1.26 2.18
CA LEU A 44 -9.46 -1.98 1.66
C LEU A 44 -10.77 -1.25 1.99
N GLY A 45 -10.87 -0.65 3.18
CA GLY A 45 -11.97 0.22 3.58
C GLY A 45 -12.13 1.45 2.68
N ALA A 46 -11.02 2.11 2.35
CA ALA A 46 -10.99 3.25 1.44
C ALA A 46 -11.38 2.83 0.02
N MET A 47 -10.89 1.69 -0.47
CA MET A 47 -11.28 1.14 -1.78
C MET A 47 -12.78 0.86 -1.85
N VAL A 48 -13.37 0.23 -0.83
CA VAL A 48 -14.83 0.00 -0.75
C VAL A 48 -15.61 1.32 -0.82
N HIS A 49 -15.07 2.40 -0.25
CA HIS A 49 -15.69 3.72 -0.29
C HIS A 49 -15.55 4.41 -1.67
N PHE A 50 -14.38 4.36 -2.29
CA PHE A 50 -14.10 5.11 -3.53
C PHE A 50 -14.47 4.38 -4.82
N LEU A 51 -14.43 3.05 -4.86
CA LEU A 51 -14.68 2.26 -6.08
C LEU A 51 -16.04 2.56 -6.75
N PRO A 52 -17.17 2.71 -6.01
CA PRO A 52 -18.45 3.10 -6.61
C PRO A 52 -18.40 4.47 -7.28
N VAL A 53 -17.72 5.45 -6.65
CA VAL A 53 -17.56 6.81 -7.18
C VAL A 53 -16.75 6.79 -8.46
N LEU A 54 -15.64 6.05 -8.48
CA LEU A 54 -14.75 5.93 -9.65
C LEU A 54 -15.42 5.22 -10.84
N SER A 55 -16.41 4.37 -10.58
CA SER A 55 -17.15 3.62 -11.61
C SER A 55 -18.54 4.17 -11.91
N ARG A 56 -18.96 5.25 -11.22
CA ARG A 56 -20.32 5.82 -11.32
C ARG A 56 -21.41 4.74 -11.15
N SER A 57 -21.24 3.91 -10.12
CA SER A 57 -22.06 2.72 -9.90
C SER A 57 -22.75 2.75 -8.53
N LYS A 58 -23.56 1.71 -8.27
CA LYS A 58 -24.32 1.59 -7.01
C LYS A 58 -23.41 1.36 -5.81
N ASN A 59 -23.90 1.76 -4.64
CA ASN A 59 -23.23 1.53 -3.37
C ASN A 59 -22.97 0.03 -3.10
N PRO A 60 -21.88 -0.31 -2.39
CA PRO A 60 -21.52 -1.69 -2.08
C PRO A 60 -22.60 -2.36 -1.24
N GLY A 61 -22.88 -3.64 -1.49
CA GLY A 61 -23.75 -4.46 -0.64
C GLY A 61 -23.16 -4.66 0.77
N LYS A 62 -23.97 -5.15 1.71
CA LYS A 62 -23.57 -5.38 3.12
C LYS A 62 -22.30 -6.24 3.22
N PHE A 63 -22.22 -7.33 2.44
CA PHE A 63 -21.09 -8.25 2.45
C PHE A 63 -19.78 -7.60 1.98
N ILE A 64 -19.81 -6.84 0.88
CA ILE A 64 -18.62 -6.12 0.38
C ILE A 64 -18.11 -5.12 1.40
N ARG A 65 -19.01 -4.46 2.13
CA ARG A 65 -18.62 -3.60 3.25
C ARG A 65 -17.92 -4.39 4.36
N LEU A 66 -18.22 -5.66 4.59
CA LEU A 66 -17.58 -6.43 5.67
C LEU A 66 -16.13 -6.85 5.34
N LEU A 67 -15.72 -6.88 4.07
CA LEU A 67 -14.41 -7.40 3.64
C LEU A 67 -13.20 -6.76 4.36
N PRO A 68 -13.16 -5.45 4.61
CA PRO A 68 -12.05 -4.85 5.35
C PRO A 68 -12.00 -5.27 6.83
N VAL A 69 -13.14 -5.60 7.44
CA VAL A 69 -13.19 -6.15 8.80
C VAL A 69 -12.72 -7.61 8.81
N ILE A 70 -13.05 -8.38 7.77
CA ILE A 70 -12.53 -9.74 7.59
C ILE A 70 -10.99 -9.70 7.42
N ALA A 71 -10.48 -8.75 6.63
CA ALA A 71 -9.04 -8.55 6.49
C ALA A 71 -8.36 -8.11 7.81
N LEU A 72 -9.02 -7.25 8.60
CA LEU A 72 -8.56 -6.86 9.94
C LEU A 72 -8.41 -8.09 10.85
N PHE A 73 -9.41 -9.00 10.85
CA PHE A 73 -9.32 -10.25 11.60
C PHE A 73 -8.14 -11.11 11.14
N GLY A 74 -7.92 -11.23 9.82
CA GLY A 74 -6.73 -11.88 9.28
C GLY A 74 -5.42 -11.23 9.74
N GLY A 75 -5.38 -9.90 9.80
CA GLY A 75 -4.25 -9.12 10.30
C GLY A 75 -3.93 -9.38 11.78
N PHE A 76 -4.97 -9.49 12.62
CA PHE A 76 -4.80 -9.91 14.02
C PHE A 76 -4.20 -11.31 14.11
N LEU A 77 -4.74 -12.30 13.38
CA LEU A 77 -4.23 -13.67 13.41
C LEU A 77 -2.75 -13.77 13.02
N VAL A 78 -2.33 -13.08 11.96
CA VAL A 78 -0.91 -13.04 11.54
C VAL A 78 -0.04 -12.36 12.60
N THR A 79 -0.49 -11.24 13.15
CA THR A 79 0.27 -10.49 14.18
C THR A 79 0.42 -11.30 15.46
N SER A 80 -0.67 -11.94 15.92
CA SER A 80 -0.67 -12.77 17.13
C SER A 80 0.21 -14.00 16.97
N TYR A 81 0.38 -14.56 15.76
CA TYR A 81 1.39 -15.61 15.51
C TYR A 81 2.81 -15.14 15.85
N PHE A 82 3.18 -13.91 15.52
CA PHE A 82 4.52 -13.38 15.82
C PHE A 82 4.71 -13.06 17.31
N ALA A 83 3.64 -12.76 18.03
CA ALA A 83 3.68 -12.54 19.48
C ALA A 83 3.63 -13.85 20.29
N TYR A 84 2.90 -14.86 19.82
CA TYR A 84 2.58 -16.09 20.57
C TYR A 84 2.74 -17.34 19.70
N GLN A 85 3.92 -17.53 19.12
CA GLN A 85 4.18 -18.57 18.10
C GLN A 85 3.83 -20.00 18.56
N GLN A 86 4.04 -20.33 19.84
CA GLN A 86 3.73 -21.66 20.38
C GLN A 86 2.22 -21.91 20.50
N ALA A 87 1.45 -20.89 20.91
CA ALA A 87 0.01 -21.00 21.11
C ALA A 87 -0.78 -20.90 19.79
N LEU A 88 -0.26 -20.14 18.82
CA LEU A 88 -0.97 -19.81 17.57
C LEU A 88 -0.18 -20.24 16.33
N SER A 89 0.35 -21.45 16.32
CA SER A 89 1.21 -21.98 15.26
C SER A 89 0.61 -21.87 13.84
N ALA A 90 -0.72 -22.00 13.71
CA ALA A 90 -1.45 -21.87 12.45
C ALA A 90 -1.81 -20.42 12.07
N GLY A 91 -1.66 -19.46 12.99
CA GLY A 91 -2.16 -18.08 12.84
C GLY A 91 -1.64 -17.37 11.59
N ARG A 92 -0.38 -17.61 11.21
CA ARG A 92 0.20 -17.04 9.97
C ARG A 92 -0.55 -17.47 8.71
N TYR A 93 -0.93 -18.75 8.61
CA TYR A 93 -1.53 -19.31 7.40
C TYR A 93 -3.03 -19.06 7.34
N VAL A 94 -3.72 -19.19 8.47
CA VAL A 94 -5.15 -18.87 8.58
C VAL A 94 -5.37 -17.38 8.31
N GLY A 95 -4.54 -16.52 8.91
CA GLY A 95 -4.61 -15.08 8.69
C GLY A 95 -4.28 -14.69 7.24
N ALA A 96 -3.21 -15.25 6.66
CA ALA A 96 -2.87 -15.04 5.24
C ALA A 96 -4.00 -15.48 4.29
N THR A 97 -4.58 -16.66 4.51
CA THR A 97 -5.69 -17.19 3.71
C THR A 97 -6.92 -16.30 3.82
N THR A 98 -7.23 -15.82 5.03
CA THR A 98 -8.33 -14.89 5.28
C THR A 98 -8.16 -13.59 4.48
N ILE A 99 -6.96 -13.00 4.48
CA ILE A 99 -6.67 -11.78 3.72
C ILE A 99 -6.78 -12.04 2.21
N ILE A 100 -6.26 -13.18 1.73
CA ILE A 100 -6.37 -13.58 0.32
C ILE A 100 -7.83 -13.67 -0.12
N ILE A 101 -8.67 -14.37 0.65
CA ILE A 101 -10.10 -14.50 0.32
C ILE A 101 -10.76 -13.12 0.28
N ALA A 102 -10.51 -12.28 1.29
CA ALA A 102 -11.09 -10.93 1.34
C ALA A 102 -10.68 -10.06 0.15
N VAL A 103 -9.38 -10.02 -0.20
CA VAL A 103 -8.89 -9.22 -1.32
C VAL A 103 -9.32 -9.79 -2.68
N SER A 104 -9.39 -11.12 -2.84
CA SER A 104 -9.89 -11.74 -4.07
C SER A 104 -11.36 -11.39 -4.32
N ILE A 105 -12.21 -11.49 -3.29
CA ILE A 105 -13.63 -11.11 -3.41
C ILE A 105 -13.75 -9.62 -3.75
N LEU A 106 -12.99 -8.75 -3.07
CA LEU A 106 -13.02 -7.32 -3.33
C LEU A 106 -12.53 -7.00 -4.75
N GLY A 107 -11.47 -7.66 -5.21
CA GLY A 107 -10.91 -7.50 -6.55
C GLY A 107 -11.89 -7.92 -7.65
N VAL A 108 -12.55 -9.08 -7.49
CA VAL A 108 -13.61 -9.52 -8.42
C VAL A 108 -14.77 -8.54 -8.44
N TRP A 109 -15.20 -8.03 -7.28
CA TRP A 109 -16.25 -7.02 -7.21
C TRP A 109 -15.83 -5.72 -7.90
N ALA A 110 -14.62 -5.22 -7.65
CA ALA A 110 -14.07 -4.02 -8.28
C ALA A 110 -13.97 -4.16 -9.80
N TYR A 111 -13.55 -5.34 -10.29
CA TYR A 111 -13.52 -5.63 -11.72
C TYR A 111 -14.93 -5.63 -12.32
N ARG A 112 -15.92 -6.23 -11.65
CA ARG A 112 -17.32 -6.18 -12.08
C ARG A 112 -17.86 -4.74 -12.11
N LEU A 113 -17.48 -3.89 -11.16
CA LEU A 113 -17.82 -2.46 -11.21
C LEU A 113 -17.22 -1.77 -12.43
N LYS A 114 -15.97 -2.08 -12.78
CA LYS A 114 -15.28 -1.52 -13.96
C LYS A 114 -16.02 -1.85 -15.25
N VAL A 115 -16.37 -3.13 -15.44
CA VAL A 115 -16.99 -3.62 -16.69
C VAL A 115 -18.42 -3.13 -16.83
N ASN A 116 -19.14 -2.96 -15.71
CA ASN A 116 -20.52 -2.48 -15.70
C ASN A 116 -20.64 -0.97 -15.43
N ALA A 117 -19.55 -0.22 -15.54
CA ALA A 117 -19.54 1.22 -15.30
C ALA A 117 -20.37 1.95 -16.38
N ILE A 118 -21.08 3.01 -15.98
CA ILE A 118 -21.76 3.88 -16.94
C ILE A 118 -20.70 4.77 -17.59
N GLY A 119 -20.39 4.49 -18.86
CA GLY A 119 -19.30 5.13 -19.59
C GLY A 119 -17.92 4.68 -19.09
N LYS A 120 -16.87 5.39 -19.51
CA LYS A 120 -15.49 5.01 -19.12
C LYS A 120 -15.26 5.26 -17.62
N PRO A 121 -14.88 4.25 -16.82
CA PRO A 121 -14.57 4.46 -15.41
C PRO A 121 -13.29 5.32 -15.25
N HIS A 122 -13.16 5.96 -14.10
CA HIS A 122 -11.97 6.74 -13.77
C HIS A 122 -10.75 5.80 -13.65
N PRO A 123 -9.58 6.16 -14.24
CA PRO A 123 -8.43 5.25 -14.32
C PRO A 123 -7.81 4.88 -12.96
N CYS A 124 -8.10 5.62 -11.89
CA CYS A 124 -7.72 5.23 -10.52
C CYS A 124 -8.25 3.83 -10.14
N LEU A 125 -9.36 3.38 -10.74
CA LEU A 125 -9.86 2.03 -10.52
C LEU A 125 -8.83 0.97 -10.94
N ASP A 126 -8.13 1.16 -12.06
CA ASP A 126 -7.09 0.23 -12.53
C ASP A 126 -5.89 0.18 -11.58
N TRP A 127 -5.58 1.31 -10.91
CA TRP A 127 -4.56 1.35 -9.88
C TRP A 127 -4.97 0.52 -8.66
N TYR A 128 -6.24 0.60 -8.24
CA TYR A 128 -6.74 -0.23 -7.14
C TYR A 128 -6.76 -1.72 -7.48
N LEU A 129 -7.11 -2.09 -8.71
CA LEU A 129 -7.02 -3.49 -9.17
C LEU A 129 -5.56 -3.98 -9.14
N ALA A 130 -4.61 -3.19 -9.64
CA ALA A 130 -3.19 -3.54 -9.61
C ALA A 130 -2.66 -3.66 -8.16
N ALA A 131 -3.06 -2.75 -7.27
CA ALA A 131 -2.71 -2.81 -5.86
C ALA A 131 -3.26 -4.07 -5.16
N MET A 132 -4.54 -4.40 -5.38
CA MET A 132 -5.14 -5.62 -4.84
C MET A 132 -4.47 -6.90 -5.37
N LEU A 133 -4.08 -6.91 -6.65
CA LEU A 133 -3.29 -8.01 -7.22
C LEU A 133 -1.92 -8.12 -6.54
N CYS A 134 -1.26 -7.00 -6.26
CA CYS A 134 -0.01 -7.00 -5.51
C CYS A 134 -0.19 -7.56 -4.10
N LEU A 135 -1.26 -7.18 -3.38
CA LEU A 135 -1.56 -7.74 -2.05
C LEU A 135 -1.80 -9.26 -2.12
N PHE A 136 -2.59 -9.71 -3.09
CA PHE A 136 -2.85 -11.13 -3.32
C PHE A 136 -1.53 -11.90 -3.53
N ILE A 137 -0.66 -11.41 -4.42
CA ILE A 137 0.65 -12.03 -4.70
C ILE A 137 1.53 -12.01 -3.45
N ALA A 138 1.60 -10.87 -2.74
CA ALA A 138 2.44 -10.71 -1.56
C ALA A 138 2.09 -11.69 -0.45
N VAL A 139 0.79 -11.84 -0.15
CA VAL A 139 0.32 -12.78 0.87
C VAL A 139 0.43 -14.22 0.37
N GLY A 140 0.19 -14.45 -0.92
CA GLY A 140 0.41 -15.73 -1.59
C GLY A 140 1.84 -16.23 -1.46
N CYS A 141 2.85 -15.35 -1.51
CA CYS A 141 4.25 -15.72 -1.31
C CYS A 141 4.51 -16.39 0.05
N ILE A 142 3.79 -15.99 1.10
CA ILE A 142 3.92 -16.59 2.44
C ILE A 142 3.36 -18.02 2.47
N ILE A 143 2.24 -18.24 1.79
CA ILE A 143 1.66 -19.58 1.65
C ILE A 143 2.58 -20.45 0.77
N MET A 144 3.06 -19.94 -0.36
CA MET A 144 3.97 -20.65 -1.26
C MET A 144 5.28 -21.04 -0.58
N GLY A 145 5.78 -20.22 0.34
CA GLY A 145 6.95 -20.56 1.14
C GLY A 145 6.77 -21.81 2.01
N TYR A 146 5.55 -22.23 2.32
CA TYR A 146 5.32 -23.53 2.95
C TYR A 146 5.73 -24.68 2.03
N PHE A 147 5.29 -24.62 0.76
CA PHE A 147 5.48 -25.65 -0.25
C PHE A 147 6.87 -25.66 -0.88
N ILE A 148 7.56 -24.51 -0.92
CA ILE A 148 8.90 -24.38 -1.51
C ILE A 148 9.86 -23.79 -0.46
N PRO A 149 10.33 -24.61 0.50
CA PRO A 149 11.16 -24.14 1.61
C PRO A 149 12.45 -23.45 1.17
N GLU A 150 13.05 -23.89 0.06
CA GLU A 150 14.31 -23.36 -0.47
C GLU A 150 14.17 -21.90 -0.91
N GLN A 151 12.97 -21.49 -1.33
CA GLN A 151 12.69 -20.13 -1.82
C GLN A 151 12.10 -19.21 -0.75
N ARG A 152 11.97 -19.65 0.51
CA ARG A 152 11.34 -18.85 1.59
C ARG A 152 11.94 -17.46 1.77
N ALA A 153 13.26 -17.33 1.66
CA ALA A 153 13.94 -16.04 1.79
C ALA A 153 13.55 -15.08 0.66
N ALA A 154 13.64 -15.54 -0.59
CA ALA A 154 13.26 -14.76 -1.77
C ALA A 154 11.76 -14.40 -1.75
N LEU A 155 10.89 -15.35 -1.40
CA LEU A 155 9.44 -15.14 -1.26
C LEU A 155 9.10 -14.13 -0.16
N ARG A 156 9.88 -14.08 0.94
CA ARG A 156 9.72 -13.05 1.98
C ARG A 156 10.12 -11.66 1.46
N ILE A 157 11.18 -11.57 0.68
CA ILE A 157 11.60 -10.31 0.04
C ILE A 157 10.50 -9.83 -0.92
N LEU A 158 9.95 -10.71 -1.75
CA LEU A 158 8.80 -10.40 -2.60
C LEU A 158 7.59 -9.92 -1.78
N HIS A 159 7.24 -10.66 -0.72
CA HIS A 159 6.14 -10.30 0.17
C HIS A 159 6.29 -8.87 0.70
N ILE A 160 7.49 -8.48 1.13
CA ILE A 160 7.75 -7.13 1.64
C ILE A 160 7.55 -6.09 0.53
N HIS A 161 8.18 -6.25 -0.64
CA HIS A 161 8.11 -5.25 -1.71
C HIS A 161 6.73 -5.15 -2.34
N PHE A 162 6.03 -6.27 -2.55
CA PHE A 162 4.66 -6.24 -3.07
C PHE A 162 3.66 -5.71 -2.05
N ASN A 163 3.90 -5.78 -0.74
CA ASN A 163 3.06 -5.08 0.23
C ASN A 163 3.36 -3.58 0.26
N THR A 164 4.63 -3.18 0.38
CA THR A 164 5.01 -1.78 0.56
C THR A 164 4.91 -0.97 -0.73
N LEU A 165 5.62 -1.38 -1.78
CA LEU A 165 5.62 -0.66 -3.07
C LEU A 165 4.40 -1.03 -3.92
N GLY A 166 4.04 -2.32 -3.94
CA GLY A 166 2.90 -2.85 -4.68
C GLY A 166 1.55 -2.36 -4.15
N PHE A 167 1.07 -2.98 -3.08
CA PHE A 167 -0.25 -2.72 -2.55
C PHE A 167 -0.38 -1.29 -2.00
N ILE A 168 0.47 -0.91 -1.04
CA ILE A 168 0.38 0.41 -0.40
C ILE A 168 0.82 1.51 -1.38
N GLY A 169 1.98 1.35 -2.02
CA GLY A 169 2.53 2.34 -2.95
C GLY A 169 1.63 2.63 -4.15
N ILE A 170 1.13 1.61 -4.87
CA ILE A 170 0.19 1.83 -5.99
C ILE A 170 -1.10 2.47 -5.49
N THR A 171 -1.67 2.00 -4.37
CA THR A 171 -2.89 2.60 -3.80
C THR A 171 -2.68 4.08 -3.51
N ALA A 172 -1.59 4.41 -2.80
CA ALA A 172 -1.30 5.78 -2.40
C ALA A 172 -1.05 6.66 -3.63
N LEU A 173 -0.16 6.28 -4.55
CA LEU A 173 0.12 7.06 -5.76
C LEU A 173 -1.13 7.22 -6.64
N GLY A 174 -1.99 6.21 -6.72
CA GLY A 174 -3.27 6.30 -7.41
C GLY A 174 -4.24 7.28 -6.74
N THR A 175 -4.27 7.29 -5.41
CA THR A 175 -5.22 8.08 -4.61
C THR A 175 -4.75 9.53 -4.41
N LEU A 176 -3.45 9.76 -4.17
CA LEU A 176 -2.85 11.08 -4.04
C LEU A 176 -3.19 11.98 -5.23
N GLN A 177 -3.13 11.43 -6.44
CA GLN A 177 -3.43 12.15 -7.67
C GLN A 177 -4.89 12.63 -7.76
N VAL A 178 -5.83 11.99 -7.06
CA VAL A 178 -7.23 12.44 -6.99
C VAL A 178 -7.52 13.25 -5.74
N LEU A 179 -6.85 12.97 -4.61
CA LEU A 179 -7.04 13.69 -3.36
C LEU A 179 -6.51 15.11 -3.39
N LEU A 180 -5.37 15.37 -4.04
CA LEU A 180 -4.82 16.72 -4.08
C LEU A 180 -5.75 17.72 -4.80
N PRO A 181 -6.28 17.41 -6.00
CA PRO A 181 -7.32 18.25 -6.63
C PRO A 181 -8.54 18.46 -5.75
N THR A 182 -9.00 17.42 -5.04
CA THR A 182 -10.15 17.51 -4.13
C THR A 182 -9.85 18.39 -2.92
N ALA A 183 -8.71 18.20 -2.26
CA ALA A 183 -8.32 18.98 -1.08
C ALA A 183 -8.04 20.45 -1.41
N THR A 184 -7.62 20.75 -2.63
CA THR A 184 -7.42 22.12 -3.13
C THR A 184 -8.67 22.73 -3.76
N GLN A 185 -9.76 21.97 -3.91
CA GLN A 185 -10.98 22.38 -4.63
C GLN A 185 -10.69 22.93 -6.04
N ARG A 186 -9.66 22.37 -6.70
CA ARG A 186 -9.20 22.81 -8.02
C ARG A 186 -8.96 21.61 -8.92
N SER A 187 -9.64 21.57 -10.05
CA SER A 187 -9.56 20.47 -11.01
C SER A 187 -8.16 20.31 -11.64
N ASP A 188 -7.71 19.06 -11.80
CA ASP A 188 -6.61 18.69 -12.68
C ASP A 188 -7.21 18.04 -13.94
N PRO A 189 -7.25 18.73 -15.09
CA PRO A 189 -7.86 18.19 -16.31
C PRO A 189 -7.06 17.02 -16.91
N GLU A 190 -5.77 16.89 -16.60
CA GLU A 190 -4.88 15.89 -17.20
C GLU A 190 -4.70 14.65 -16.32
N VAL A 191 -5.22 14.65 -15.08
CA VAL A 191 -5.05 13.55 -14.11
C VAL A 191 -5.40 12.19 -14.71
N ALA A 192 -6.53 12.08 -15.40
CA ALA A 192 -6.97 10.80 -15.95
C ALA A 192 -6.04 10.30 -17.07
N ALA A 193 -5.53 11.19 -17.92
CA ALA A 193 -4.59 10.81 -18.98
C ALA A 193 -3.25 10.39 -18.38
N ARG A 194 -2.74 11.17 -17.42
CA ARG A 194 -1.49 10.91 -16.69
C ARG A 194 -1.54 9.56 -15.94
N MET A 195 -2.61 9.30 -15.20
CA MET A 195 -2.79 8.04 -14.46
C MET A 195 -2.77 6.81 -15.38
N ARG A 196 -3.40 6.87 -16.57
CA ARG A 196 -3.36 5.77 -17.55
C ARG A 196 -1.93 5.52 -18.05
N LYS A 197 -1.21 6.59 -18.37
CA LYS A 197 0.18 6.53 -18.83
C LYS A 197 1.12 5.95 -17.77
N HIS A 198 0.91 6.32 -16.50
CA HIS A 198 1.82 6.01 -15.40
C HIS A 198 1.68 4.60 -14.84
N LEU A 199 0.49 3.99 -14.90
CA LEU A 199 0.25 2.69 -14.26
C LEU A 199 1.24 1.62 -14.73
N LYS A 200 1.52 1.54 -16.04
CA LYS A 200 2.47 0.56 -16.59
C LYS A 200 3.89 0.72 -16.05
N TRP A 201 4.34 1.96 -15.85
CA TRP A 201 5.67 2.26 -15.33
C TRP A 201 5.76 1.92 -13.84
N VAL A 202 4.72 2.24 -13.08
CA VAL A 202 4.64 1.89 -11.66
C VAL A 202 4.64 0.37 -11.49
N VAL A 203 3.77 -0.36 -12.18
CA VAL A 203 3.69 -1.83 -12.09
C VAL A 203 4.99 -2.49 -12.53
N ALA A 204 5.56 -2.09 -13.68
CA ALA A 204 6.82 -2.63 -14.16
C ALA A 204 7.96 -2.35 -13.17
N GLY A 205 8.05 -1.12 -12.66
CA GLY A 205 9.06 -0.73 -11.69
C GLY A 205 8.99 -1.55 -10.40
N ILE A 206 7.79 -1.78 -9.86
CA ILE A 206 7.58 -2.60 -8.67
C ILE A 206 7.96 -4.06 -8.92
N VAL A 207 7.52 -4.66 -10.02
CA VAL A 207 7.84 -6.05 -10.35
C VAL A 207 9.35 -6.23 -10.52
N ILE A 208 10.01 -5.33 -11.26
CA ILE A 208 11.46 -5.39 -11.48
C ILE A 208 12.22 -5.15 -10.18
N THR A 209 11.81 -4.20 -9.34
CA THR A 209 12.43 -3.99 -8.03
C THR A 209 12.23 -5.20 -7.11
N ALA A 210 11.02 -5.75 -7.02
CA ALA A 210 10.72 -6.88 -6.15
C ALA A 210 11.50 -8.14 -6.58
N CYS A 211 11.43 -8.51 -7.85
CA CYS A 211 12.14 -9.68 -8.39
C CYS A 211 13.66 -9.46 -8.40
N GLY A 212 14.11 -8.24 -8.73
CA GLY A 212 15.52 -7.86 -8.67
C GLY A 212 16.07 -8.04 -7.26
N THR A 213 15.43 -7.49 -6.24
CA THR A 213 15.91 -7.66 -4.85
C THR A 213 15.83 -9.12 -4.38
N ALA A 214 14.83 -9.89 -4.85
CA ALA A 214 14.65 -11.28 -4.43
C ALA A 214 15.66 -12.26 -5.04
N TRP A 215 16.06 -12.08 -6.30
CA TRP A 215 16.91 -13.05 -7.03
C TRP A 215 18.14 -12.44 -7.69
N HIS A 216 18.07 -11.19 -8.15
CA HIS A 216 19.13 -10.56 -8.96
C HIS A 216 19.28 -9.08 -8.64
N ARG A 217 19.97 -8.79 -7.52
CA ARG A 217 20.08 -7.44 -6.91
C ARG A 217 20.47 -6.35 -7.92
N ASN A 218 21.27 -6.71 -8.91
CA ASN A 218 21.72 -5.81 -9.99
C ASN A 218 20.60 -5.21 -10.84
N PHE A 219 19.38 -5.75 -10.82
CA PHE A 219 18.25 -5.20 -11.56
C PHE A 219 17.34 -4.29 -10.71
N ALA A 220 17.53 -4.24 -9.38
CA ALA A 220 16.64 -3.50 -8.50
C ALA A 220 16.62 -1.99 -8.81
N TRP A 221 17.76 -1.41 -9.20
CA TRP A 221 17.88 0.00 -9.57
C TRP A 221 17.08 0.35 -10.83
N ILE A 222 16.96 -0.58 -11.80
CA ILE A 222 16.14 -0.36 -13.00
C ILE A 222 14.69 -0.14 -12.60
N GLY A 223 14.17 -0.96 -11.69
CA GLY A 223 12.80 -0.81 -11.20
C GLY A 223 12.58 0.52 -10.47
N VAL A 224 13.57 0.96 -9.67
CA VAL A 224 13.55 2.27 -9.00
C VAL A 224 13.54 3.41 -10.03
N MET A 225 14.33 3.33 -11.10
CA MET A 225 14.34 4.33 -12.18
C MET A 225 13.00 4.40 -12.90
N LEU A 226 12.35 3.26 -13.15
CA LEU A 226 10.99 3.24 -13.73
C LEU A 226 9.95 3.88 -12.79
N LEU A 227 10.11 3.71 -11.48
CA LEU A 227 9.25 4.35 -10.47
C LEU A 227 9.50 5.87 -10.36
N ALA A 228 10.70 6.35 -10.66
CA ALA A 228 11.01 7.78 -10.64
C ALA A 228 10.23 8.57 -11.71
N ILE A 229 9.96 7.96 -12.87
CA ILE A 229 9.23 8.60 -13.98
C ILE A 229 7.87 9.18 -13.53
N PRO A 230 6.93 8.37 -13.00
CA PRO A 230 5.64 8.90 -12.56
C PRO A 230 5.75 9.83 -11.35
N LEU A 231 6.70 9.60 -10.43
CA LEU A 231 6.89 10.46 -9.26
C LEU A 231 7.27 11.89 -9.65
N PHE A 232 8.24 12.02 -10.56
CA PHE A 232 8.69 13.32 -11.06
C PHE A 232 7.58 14.06 -11.80
N ASP A 233 6.83 13.37 -12.67
CA ASP A 233 5.75 14.00 -13.43
C ASP A 233 4.56 14.42 -12.55
N ILE A 234 4.23 13.63 -11.52
CA ILE A 234 3.23 14.03 -10.50
C ILE A 234 3.70 15.29 -9.78
N LEU A 235 4.91 15.30 -9.23
CA LEU A 235 5.44 16.43 -8.48
C LEU A 235 5.53 17.69 -9.32
N LYS A 236 6.02 17.58 -10.56
CA LYS A 236 6.10 18.68 -11.53
C LYS A 236 4.71 19.26 -11.81
N THR A 237 3.70 18.41 -12.02
CA THR A 237 2.34 18.86 -12.26
C THR A 237 1.77 19.57 -11.03
N TRP A 238 2.03 19.04 -9.84
CA TRP A 238 1.57 19.65 -8.59
C TRP A 238 2.19 21.00 -8.31
N LEU A 239 3.49 21.16 -8.57
CA LEU A 239 4.18 22.45 -8.50
C LEU A 239 3.55 23.45 -9.48
N LYS A 240 3.20 23.02 -10.69
CA LYS A 240 2.59 23.89 -11.71
C LYS A 240 1.16 24.31 -11.35
N LEU A 241 0.33 23.38 -10.88
CA LEU A 241 -1.10 23.64 -10.66
C LEU A 241 -1.41 24.16 -9.26
N TYR A 242 -0.63 23.77 -8.25
CA TYR A 242 -0.99 23.88 -6.83
C TYR A 242 0.11 24.51 -5.94
N SER A 243 1.13 25.16 -6.50
CA SER A 243 2.26 25.78 -5.76
C SER A 243 1.85 26.49 -4.47
N ASN A 244 0.90 27.42 -4.55
CA ASN A 244 0.46 28.20 -3.38
C ASN A 244 -0.24 27.35 -2.30
N ALA A 245 -0.81 26.21 -2.66
CA ALA A 245 -1.51 25.33 -1.72
C ALA A 245 -0.54 24.33 -1.07
N ILE A 246 0.42 23.80 -1.83
CA ILE A 246 1.37 22.79 -1.34
C ILE A 246 2.37 23.32 -0.31
N PHE A 247 2.67 24.62 -0.34
CA PHE A 247 3.57 25.28 0.62
C PHE A 247 2.85 25.90 1.83
N LYS A 248 1.56 25.61 2.03
CA LYS A 248 0.87 26.02 3.26
C LYS A 248 1.45 25.29 4.48
N VAL A 249 1.36 25.91 5.65
CA VAL A 249 1.87 25.33 6.91
C VAL A 249 0.93 24.25 7.46
N HIS A 250 -0.37 24.36 7.19
CA HIS A 250 -1.40 23.50 7.76
C HIS A 250 -2.36 22.95 6.70
N GLY A 251 -3.02 21.85 7.05
CA GLY A 251 -4.06 21.20 6.26
C GLY A 251 -3.59 19.90 5.60
N ALA A 252 -4.52 19.22 4.91
CA ALA A 252 -4.23 17.94 4.27
C ALA A 252 -3.26 18.07 3.08
N VAL A 253 -3.29 19.20 2.37
CA VAL A 253 -2.53 19.40 1.12
C VAL A 253 -1.00 19.25 1.32
N PRO A 254 -0.35 19.94 2.28
CA PRO A 254 1.07 19.75 2.56
C PRO A 254 1.42 18.31 2.99
N LEU A 255 0.53 17.63 3.72
CA LEU A 255 0.73 16.25 4.14
C LEU A 255 0.73 15.26 2.97
N LEU A 256 -0.15 15.46 1.97
CA LEU A 256 -0.15 14.65 0.74
C LEU A 256 1.16 14.80 -0.04
N VAL A 257 1.76 16.00 -0.04
CA VAL A 257 3.06 16.26 -0.66
C VAL A 257 4.19 15.66 0.16
N ALA A 258 4.14 15.79 1.48
CA ALA A 258 5.09 15.16 2.39
C ALA A 258 5.10 13.64 2.20
N ALA A 259 3.93 12.99 2.04
CA ALA A 259 3.84 11.58 1.71
C ALA A 259 4.53 11.25 0.37
N LEU A 260 4.28 12.00 -0.71
CA LEU A 260 4.93 11.77 -2.00
C LEU A 260 6.47 11.91 -1.91
N CYS A 261 6.95 12.92 -1.20
CA CYS A 261 8.38 13.12 -0.94
C CYS A 261 8.95 11.98 -0.09
N GLY A 262 8.24 11.56 0.96
CA GLY A 262 8.64 10.45 1.82
C GLY A 262 8.70 9.11 1.11
N TYR A 263 7.80 8.86 0.17
CA TYR A 263 7.86 7.69 -0.70
C TYR A 263 9.15 7.71 -1.55
N SER A 264 9.47 8.87 -2.12
CA SER A 264 10.68 9.07 -2.93
C SER A 264 11.96 8.88 -2.09
N ILE A 265 12.00 9.45 -0.87
CA ILE A 265 13.09 9.24 0.09
C ILE A 265 13.26 7.76 0.42
N THR A 266 12.14 7.04 0.60
CA THR A 266 12.18 5.60 0.90
C THR A 266 12.77 4.79 -0.24
N LEU A 267 12.47 5.13 -1.50
CA LEU A 267 13.09 4.47 -2.66
C LEU A 267 14.60 4.69 -2.70
N ILE A 268 15.06 5.92 -2.41
CA ILE A 268 16.50 6.25 -2.37
C ILE A 268 17.20 5.49 -1.24
N ILE A 269 16.64 5.52 -0.02
CA ILE A 269 17.21 4.80 1.13
C ILE A 269 17.18 3.29 0.88
N GLY A 270 16.11 2.76 0.30
CA GLY A 270 16.01 1.36 -0.10
C GLY A 270 17.09 0.95 -1.10
N LEU A 271 17.36 1.80 -2.09
CA LEU A 271 18.44 1.57 -3.06
C LEU A 271 19.81 1.61 -2.39
N ILE A 272 20.08 2.60 -1.53
CA ILE A 272 21.35 2.70 -0.79
C ILE A 272 21.55 1.46 0.09
N HIS A 273 20.52 1.05 0.84
CA HIS A 273 20.51 -0.17 1.66
C HIS A 273 20.73 -1.43 0.79
N ALA A 274 20.18 -1.42 -0.43
CA ALA A 274 20.42 -2.44 -1.42
C ALA A 274 21.81 -2.38 -2.08
N TYR A 275 22.77 -1.56 -1.65
CA TYR A 275 24.17 -1.68 -2.11
C TYR A 275 25.21 -1.48 -1.00
N HIS A 276 24.81 -0.90 0.13
CA HIS A 276 25.69 -0.58 1.25
C HIS A 276 25.12 -1.14 2.56
N GLN A 277 25.98 -1.52 3.49
CA GLN A 277 25.57 -1.79 4.86
C GLN A 277 25.40 -0.45 5.60
N GLN A 278 24.15 -0.07 5.86
CA GLN A 278 23.79 1.20 6.48
C GLN A 278 22.89 0.95 7.70
N ASN A 279 23.03 1.82 8.70
CA ASN A 279 22.32 1.77 10.00
C ASN A 279 20.81 2.08 9.91
N PHE A 280 20.28 2.37 8.71
CA PHE A 280 18.90 2.78 8.51
C PHE A 280 18.02 1.62 8.04
N SER A 281 16.84 1.47 8.67
CA SER A 281 15.81 0.51 8.27
C SER A 281 14.90 1.12 7.20
N PRO A 282 14.89 0.60 5.94
CA PRO A 282 14.00 1.11 4.90
C PRO A 282 12.51 1.00 5.28
N VAL A 283 12.15 0.00 6.09
CA VAL A 283 10.78 -0.18 6.58
C VAL A 283 10.42 0.91 7.58
N ALA A 284 11.32 1.27 8.50
CA ALA A 284 11.08 2.37 9.42
C ALA A 284 10.98 3.71 8.67
N THR A 285 11.84 3.94 7.68
CA THR A 285 11.75 5.11 6.79
C THR A 285 10.40 5.16 6.07
N PHE A 286 9.94 4.03 5.52
CA PHE A 286 8.63 3.94 4.86
C PHE A 286 7.49 4.34 5.80
N ILE A 287 7.54 3.90 7.06
CA ILE A 287 6.52 4.24 8.06
C ILE A 287 6.57 5.73 8.38
N ILE A 288 7.74 6.25 8.74
CA ILE A 288 7.89 7.62 9.26
C ILE A 288 7.73 8.66 8.16
N ALA A 289 8.44 8.49 7.05
CA ALA A 289 8.49 9.51 6.00
C ALA A 289 7.26 9.46 5.09
N PHE A 290 6.68 8.27 4.86
CA PHE A 290 5.60 8.10 3.89
C PHE A 290 4.23 7.80 4.52
N LEU A 291 4.13 6.81 5.41
CA LEU A 291 2.82 6.42 5.94
C LEU A 291 2.24 7.43 6.93
N ILE A 292 3.04 7.95 7.86
CA ILE A 292 2.56 8.92 8.86
C ILE A 292 1.95 10.16 8.19
N PRO A 293 2.59 10.80 7.18
CA PRO A 293 1.96 11.93 6.49
C PRO A 293 0.74 11.54 5.64
N LEU A 294 0.56 10.26 5.31
CA LEU A 294 -0.53 9.81 4.45
C LEU A 294 -1.82 9.50 5.22
N VAL A 295 -1.71 9.05 6.47
CA VAL A 295 -2.82 8.63 7.36
C VAL A 295 -3.36 9.81 8.14
#